data_AF-A0A346R410-F1
#
_entry.id   AF-A0A346R410-F1
#
_cell.length_a   1.000
_cell.length_b   1.000
_cell.length_c   1.000
_cell.angle_alpha   90.00
_cell.angle_beta   90.00
_cell.angle_gamma   90.00
#
_symmetry.space_group_name_H-M   'P 1'
#
loop_
_entity.id
_entity.type
_entity.pdbx_description
1 polymer ?
#
loop_
_entity_poly.entity_id
_entity_poly.type
_entity_poly.pdbx_seq_one_letter_code
_entity_poly.pdbx_strand_id
1 'polypeptide(L)'
;MSDITLSAGVRQNLLSLQNTADLMALTQNRLATGKKVNSALDNPTSFFTASSLQARSNDLSALLDGMSNGIKTLEAADNGLTSITKTLESMKSTLSQARQDKSFETSSYIIDDATIGTAIAKTLSISGGAVGVTPIPWT
;
A
#
# COMPACT_ATOMS: atom_id res chain seq x y z
N MET A 1 23.54 80.18 2.24
CA MET A 1 22.85 78.92 2.55
C MET A 1 23.20 78.61 3.98
N SER A 2 22.25 78.83 4.90
CA SER A 2 22.48 78.62 6.32
C SER A 2 22.71 77.14 6.52
N ASP A 3 23.98 76.75 6.73
CA ASP A 3 24.31 75.43 7.25
C ASP A 3 23.47 75.26 8.50
N ILE A 4 22.46 74.39 8.43
CA ILE A 4 21.73 73.98 9.61
C ILE A 4 22.76 73.21 10.44
N THR A 5 23.49 73.92 11.27
CA THR A 5 24.35 73.34 12.28
C THR A 5 23.40 72.69 13.29
N LEU A 6 22.91 71.48 12.98
CA LEU A 6 22.17 70.69 13.94
C LEU A 6 23.07 70.62 15.18
N SER A 7 22.61 71.27 16.25
CA SER A 7 23.24 71.18 17.56
C SER A 7 23.53 69.71 17.85
N ALA A 8 24.68 69.40 18.45
CA ALA A 8 25.12 68.03 18.69
C ALA A 8 24.02 67.17 19.34
N GLY A 9 23.19 67.76 20.20
CA GLY A 9 22.01 67.11 20.79
C GLY A 9 20.89 66.76 19.80
N VAL A 10 20.65 67.56 18.76
CA VAL A 10 19.62 67.27 17.73
C VAL A 10 20.08 66.12 16.82
N ARG A 11 21.37 66.03 16.46
CA ARG A 11 21.91 64.88 15.72
C ARG A 11 21.82 63.59 16.51
N GLN A 12 22.12 63.64 17.81
CA GLN A 12 22.01 62.46 18.67
C GLN A 12 20.57 61.96 18.77
N ASN A 13 19.61 62.87 18.89
CA ASN A 13 18.19 62.52 18.88
C ASN A 13 17.75 61.97 17.52
N LEU A 14 18.19 62.57 16.41
CA LEU A 14 17.88 62.10 15.07
C LEU A 14 18.50 60.72 14.78
N LEU A 15 19.71 60.45 15.28
CA LEU A 15 20.33 59.12 15.19
C LEU A 15 19.53 58.09 15.99
N SER A 16 19.04 58.45 17.19
CA SER A 16 18.17 57.59 17.98
C SER A 16 16.84 57.29 17.28
N LEU A 17 16.23 58.30 16.66
CA LEU A 17 14.99 58.13 15.88
C LEU A 17 15.21 57.26 14.63
N GLN A 18 16.34 57.41 13.94
CA GLN A 18 16.69 56.55 12.80
C GLN A 18 16.88 55.10 13.24
N ASN A 19 17.66 54.84 14.30
CA ASN A 19 17.81 53.50 14.86
C ASN A 19 16.47 52.89 15.28
N THR A 20 15.56 53.70 15.84
CA THR A 20 14.22 53.26 16.23
C THR A 20 13.37 52.91 15.00
N ALA A 21 13.43 53.72 13.94
CA ALA A 21 12.74 53.45 12.69
C ALA A 21 13.24 52.15 12.03
N ASP A 22 14.55 51.90 12.04
CA ASP A 22 15.15 50.66 11.53
C ASP A 22 14.73 49.43 12.33
N LEU A 23 14.73 49.53 13.67
CA LEU A 23 14.24 48.47 14.56
C LEU A 23 12.74 48.19 14.32
N MET A 24 11.95 49.23 14.08
CA MET A 24 10.53 49.09 13.78
C MET A 24 10.30 48.42 12.43
N ALA A 25 11.07 48.77 11.39
CA ALA A 25 11.02 48.13 10.08
C ALA A 25 11.43 46.64 10.16
N LEU A 26 12.49 46.32 10.91
CA LEU A 26 12.91 44.94 11.15
C LEU A 26 11.83 44.14 11.88
N THR A 27 11.20 44.71 12.90
CA THR A 27 10.14 44.05 13.66
C THR A 27 8.91 43.79 12.78
N GLN A 28 8.53 44.75 11.95
CA GLN A 28 7.46 44.56 10.96
C GLN A 28 7.81 43.46 9.95
N ASN A 29 9.06 43.38 9.49
CA ASN A 29 9.52 42.32 8.58
C ASN A 29 9.46 40.93 9.23
N ARG A 30 9.89 40.82 10.50
CA ARG A 30 9.79 39.58 11.29
C ARG A 30 8.35 39.17 11.55
N LEU A 31 7.46 40.13 11.82
CA LEU A 31 6.04 39.85 12.02
C LEU A 31 5.35 39.40 10.74
N ALA A 32 5.64 40.04 9.60
CA ALA A 32 5.05 39.69 8.31
C ALA A 32 5.50 38.31 7.82
N THR A 33 6.74 37.92 8.10
CA THR A 33 7.30 36.63 7.66
C THR A 33 7.18 35.52 8.70
N GLY A 34 6.91 35.86 9.96
CA GLY A 34 6.98 34.95 11.11
C GLY A 34 8.39 34.42 11.41
N LYS A 35 9.42 34.90 10.70
CA LYS A 35 10.79 34.40 10.81
C LYS A 35 11.63 35.37 11.64
N LYS A 36 12.32 34.83 12.65
CA LYS A 36 13.32 35.59 13.41
C LYS A 36 14.49 36.04 12.52
N VAL A 37 14.90 35.21 11.57
CA VAL A 37 16.01 35.47 10.64
C VAL A 37 15.48 35.38 9.22
N ASN A 38 15.40 36.52 8.54
CA ASN A 38 14.80 36.57 7.21
C ASN A 38 15.83 36.60 6.07
N SER A 39 17.10 36.88 6.37
CA SER A 39 18.19 36.89 5.39
C SER A 39 19.47 36.27 5.96
N ALA A 40 20.35 35.83 5.06
CA ALA A 40 21.68 35.34 5.42
C ALA A 40 22.57 36.42 6.05
N LEU A 41 22.27 37.71 5.84
CA LEU A 41 23.01 38.82 6.44
C LEU A 41 22.70 38.98 7.93
N ASP A 42 21.47 38.63 8.35
CA ASP A 42 21.01 38.79 9.73
C ASP A 42 21.59 37.67 10.64
N ASN A 43 21.62 36.43 10.14
CA ASN A 43 22.37 35.33 10.75
C ASN A 43 22.57 34.17 9.74
N PRO A 44 23.78 33.98 9.18
CA PRO A 44 23.98 32.99 8.11
C PRO A 44 23.73 31.56 8.60
N THR A 45 24.26 31.18 9.77
CA THR A 45 24.11 29.83 10.33
C THR A 45 22.63 29.44 10.50
N SER A 46 21.83 30.33 11.09
CA SER A 46 20.40 30.07 11.33
C SER A 46 19.62 30.05 10.02
N PHE A 47 19.91 30.97 9.09
CA PHE A 47 19.22 31.04 7.80
C PHE A 47 19.45 29.77 6.97
N PHE A 48 20.71 29.34 6.82
CA PHE A 48 21.02 28.14 6.03
C PHE A 48 20.58 26.84 6.72
N THR A 49 20.63 26.76 8.04
CA THR A 49 20.08 25.60 8.78
C THR A 49 18.56 25.50 8.64
N ALA A 50 17.85 26.63 8.75
CA ALA A 50 16.41 26.64 8.52
C ALA A 50 16.06 26.30 7.07
N SER A 51 16.86 26.79 6.11
CA SER A 51 16.67 26.49 4.68
C SER A 51 16.89 25.00 4.37
N SER A 52 17.91 24.36 4.96
CA SER A 52 18.15 22.93 4.77
C SER A 52 17.07 22.07 5.43
N LEU A 53 16.59 22.49 6.61
CA LEU A 53 15.48 21.82 7.28
C LEU A 53 14.17 21.94 6.49
N GLN A 54 13.90 23.10 5.88
CA GLN A 54 12.75 23.29 5.01
C GLN A 54 12.81 22.38 3.78
N ALA A 55 13.98 22.27 3.13
CA ALA A 55 14.17 21.36 2.00
C ALA A 55 13.88 19.91 2.43
N ARG A 56 14.45 19.47 3.56
CA ARG A 56 14.20 18.14 4.11
C ARG A 56 12.73 17.90 4.46
N SER A 57 12.03 18.90 4.99
CA SER A 57 10.59 18.79 5.27
C SER A 57 9.78 18.56 3.98
N ASN A 58 10.16 19.22 2.89
CA ASN A 58 9.51 19.02 1.58
C ASN A 58 9.79 17.61 1.06
N ASP A 59 11.04 17.14 1.15
CA ASP A 59 11.41 15.77 0.76
C ASP A 59 10.65 14.71 1.58
N LEU A 60 10.53 14.92 2.89
CA LEU A 60 9.74 14.04 3.76
C LEU A 60 8.26 14.04 3.41
N SER A 61 7.71 15.17 2.96
CA SER A 61 6.32 15.25 2.50
C SER A 61 6.13 14.43 1.23
N ALA A 62 7.03 14.56 0.25
CA ALA A 62 7.01 13.75 -0.96
C ALA A 62 7.20 12.24 -0.66
N LEU A 63 8.07 11.90 0.29
CA LEU A 63 8.24 10.53 0.76
C LEU A 63 6.97 9.99 1.42
N LEU A 64 6.30 10.79 2.26
CA LEU A 64 5.05 10.42 2.91
C LEU A 64 3.95 10.12 1.89
N ASP A 65 3.85 10.93 0.83
CA ASP A 65 2.89 10.69 -0.26
C ASP A 65 3.23 9.39 -1.01
N GLY A 66 4.52 9.16 -1.30
CA GLY A 66 4.99 7.91 -1.89
C GLY A 66 4.68 6.68 -1.01
N MET A 67 4.90 6.79 0.30
CA MET A 67 4.55 5.76 1.28
C MET A 67 3.04 5.53 1.35
N SER A 68 2.21 6.58 1.30
CA SER A 68 0.75 6.45 1.29
C SER A 68 0.26 5.66 0.07
N ASN A 69 0.85 5.91 -1.11
CA ASN A 69 0.57 5.14 -2.31
C ASN A 69 1.09 3.68 -2.20
N GLY A 70 2.25 3.48 -1.58
CA GLY A 70 2.79 2.15 -1.27
C GLY A 70 1.88 1.36 -0.33
N ILE A 71 1.34 1.99 0.71
CA ILE A 71 0.39 1.37 1.65
C ILE A 71 -0.87 0.90 0.92
N LYS A 72 -1.45 1.73 0.06
CA LYS A 72 -2.62 1.32 -0.76
C LYS A 72 -2.32 0.13 -1.66
N THR A 73 -1.11 0.06 -2.20
CA THR A 73 -0.66 -1.08 -3.01
C THR A 73 -0.55 -2.35 -2.17
N LEU A 74 0.02 -2.24 -0.96
CA LEU A 74 0.11 -3.35 -0.02
C LEU A 74 -1.27 -3.80 0.46
N GLU A 75 -2.21 -2.88 0.69
CA GLU A 75 -3.59 -3.20 1.04
C GLU A 75 -4.31 -3.95 -0.09
N ALA A 76 -4.13 -3.53 -1.35
CA ALA A 76 -4.66 -4.27 -2.49
C ALA A 76 -4.05 -5.68 -2.60
N ALA A 77 -2.74 -5.81 -2.36
CA ALA A 77 -2.06 -7.10 -2.34
C ALA A 77 -2.56 -8.01 -1.20
N ASP A 78 -2.81 -7.46 0.00
CA ASP A 78 -3.35 -8.18 1.15
C ASP A 78 -4.76 -8.73 0.88
N ASN A 79 -5.62 -7.91 0.29
CA ASN A 79 -6.96 -8.33 -0.16
C ASN A 79 -6.88 -9.43 -1.24
N GLY A 80 -5.93 -9.31 -2.17
CA GLY A 80 -5.65 -10.32 -3.19
C GLY A 80 -5.22 -11.66 -2.58
N LEU A 81 -4.28 -11.63 -1.63
CA LEU A 81 -3.80 -12.81 -0.91
C LEU A 81 -4.92 -13.46 -0.09
N THR A 82 -5.74 -12.67 0.60
CA THR A 82 -6.92 -13.17 1.33
C THR A 82 -7.87 -13.91 0.40
N SER A 83 -8.11 -13.39 -0.81
CA SER A 83 -8.96 -14.03 -1.81
C SER A 83 -8.37 -15.35 -2.31
N ILE A 84 -7.05 -15.40 -2.51
CA ILE A 84 -6.34 -16.64 -2.86
C ILE A 84 -6.49 -17.68 -1.75
N THR A 85 -6.30 -17.29 -0.49
CA THR A 85 -6.45 -18.20 0.67
C THR A 85 -7.86 -18.80 0.72
N LYS A 86 -8.90 -17.97 0.57
CA LYS A 86 -10.30 -18.45 0.51
C LYS A 86 -10.53 -19.42 -0.66
N THR A 87 -9.90 -19.15 -1.80
CA THR A 87 -9.98 -20.05 -2.97
C THR A 87 -9.31 -21.39 -2.68
N LEU A 88 -8.14 -21.39 -2.01
CA LEU A 88 -7.44 -22.60 -1.59
C LEU A 88 -8.25 -23.43 -0.58
N GLU A 89 -8.92 -22.77 0.37
CA GLU A 89 -9.84 -23.42 1.31
C GLU A 89 -11.01 -24.08 0.58
N SER A 90 -11.61 -23.37 -0.39
CA SER A 90 -12.70 -23.91 -1.23
C SER A 90 -12.22 -25.12 -2.06
N MET A 91 -11.05 -25.01 -2.70
CA MET A 91 -10.45 -26.12 -3.45
C MET A 91 -10.18 -27.34 -2.55
N LYS A 92 -9.69 -27.14 -1.33
CA LYS A 92 -9.48 -28.22 -0.35
C LYS A 92 -10.81 -28.91 0.02
N SER A 93 -11.87 -28.13 0.18
CA SER A 93 -13.22 -28.65 0.43
C SER A 93 -13.70 -29.49 -0.74
N THR A 94 -13.63 -28.97 -1.96
CA THR A 94 -14.00 -29.69 -3.18
C THR A 94 -13.18 -30.96 -3.37
N LEU A 95 -11.87 -30.92 -3.12
CA LEU A 95 -11.01 -32.10 -3.18
C LEU A 95 -11.42 -33.14 -2.12
N SER A 96 -11.76 -32.69 -0.92
CA SER A 96 -12.25 -33.58 0.14
C SER A 96 -13.60 -34.22 -0.22
N GLN A 97 -14.48 -33.47 -0.88
CA GLN A 97 -15.74 -33.97 -1.42
C GLN A 97 -15.50 -34.98 -2.54
N ALA A 98 -14.63 -34.69 -3.51
CA ALA A 98 -14.26 -35.61 -4.58
C ALA A 98 -13.61 -36.91 -4.06
N ARG A 99 -12.84 -36.84 -2.96
CA ARG A 99 -12.28 -38.04 -2.31
C ARG A 99 -13.33 -38.87 -1.56
N GLN A 100 -14.37 -38.22 -1.04
CA GLN A 100 -15.50 -38.91 -0.39
C GLN A 100 -16.50 -39.45 -1.40
N ASP A 101 -16.57 -38.85 -2.58
CA ASP A 101 -17.37 -39.29 -3.72
C ASP A 101 -16.79 -40.60 -4.29
N LYS A 102 -16.91 -41.67 -3.52
CA LYS A 102 -16.70 -43.06 -3.95
C LYS A 102 -17.88 -43.56 -4.78
N SER A 103 -18.40 -42.76 -5.71
CA SER A 103 -19.47 -43.19 -6.63
C SER A 103 -18.98 -44.15 -7.73
N PHE A 104 -17.99 -44.98 -7.41
CA PHE A 104 -17.83 -46.27 -8.08
C PHE A 104 -18.52 -47.32 -7.21
N GLU A 105 -19.83 -47.17 -7.06
CA GLU A 105 -20.70 -48.21 -6.53
C GLU A 105 -20.67 -49.38 -7.53
N THR A 106 -19.76 -50.32 -7.31
CA THR A 106 -19.75 -51.58 -8.05
C THR A 106 -20.91 -52.40 -7.50
N SER A 107 -22.11 -52.16 -8.02
CA SER A 107 -23.25 -53.03 -7.75
C SER A 107 -22.93 -54.41 -8.33
N SER A 108 -22.57 -55.35 -7.46
CA SER A 108 -22.38 -56.74 -7.85
C SER A 108 -23.75 -57.35 -8.13
N TYR A 109 -24.06 -57.54 -9.41
CA TYR A 109 -25.26 -58.26 -9.83
C TYR A 109 -24.89 -59.74 -9.96
N ILE A 110 -25.41 -60.58 -9.07
CA ILE A 110 -25.32 -62.03 -9.23
C ILE A 110 -26.30 -62.41 -10.34
N ILE A 111 -25.78 -62.86 -11.48
CA ILE A 111 -26.60 -63.43 -12.56
C ILE A 111 -26.73 -64.93 -12.26
N ASP A 112 -27.95 -65.41 -12.05
CA ASP A 112 -28.24 -66.84 -11.94
C ASP A 112 -28.02 -67.52 -13.30
N ASP A 113 -27.11 -68.50 -13.36
CA ASP A 113 -26.72 -69.18 -14.60
C ASP A 113 -27.90 -69.92 -15.27
N ALA A 114 -28.93 -70.27 -14.49
CA ALA A 114 -30.14 -70.90 -15.00
C ALA A 114 -31.04 -69.97 -15.84
N THR A 115 -30.84 -68.65 -15.76
CA THR A 115 -31.67 -67.65 -16.46
C THR A 115 -31.07 -67.11 -17.75
N ILE A 116 -29.76 -67.31 -17.97
CA ILE A 116 -29.04 -66.82 -19.14
C ILE A 116 -29.46 -67.62 -20.38
N GLY A 117 -30.00 -66.95 -21.40
CA GLY A 117 -30.37 -67.58 -22.67
C GLY A 117 -31.81 -68.12 -22.75
N THR A 118 -32.61 -67.92 -21.70
CA THR A 118 -34.08 -68.07 -21.79
C THR A 118 -34.72 -66.75 -22.22
N ALA A 119 -35.93 -66.80 -22.79
CA ALA A 119 -36.54 -65.71 -23.57
C ALA A 119 -36.71 -64.35 -22.87
N ILE A 120 -36.44 -64.24 -21.56
CA ILE A 120 -36.60 -63.03 -20.76
C ILE A 120 -35.27 -62.27 -20.56
N ALA A 121 -34.11 -62.92 -20.72
CA ALA A 121 -32.78 -62.30 -20.63
C ALA A 121 -31.82 -62.89 -21.68
N LYS A 122 -31.86 -62.32 -22.89
CA LYS A 122 -31.17 -62.89 -24.07
C LYS A 122 -29.68 -62.53 -24.16
N THR A 123 -29.20 -61.47 -23.52
CA THR A 123 -27.78 -61.06 -23.59
C THR A 123 -27.39 -60.16 -22.42
N LEU A 124 -26.30 -60.50 -21.73
CA LEU A 124 -25.63 -59.59 -20.79
C LEU A 124 -24.59 -58.77 -21.56
N SER A 125 -24.88 -57.49 -21.80
CA SER A 125 -23.95 -56.57 -22.46
C SER A 125 -23.31 -55.64 -21.44
N ILE A 126 -22.00 -55.76 -21.25
CA ILE A 126 -21.19 -54.81 -20.46
C ILE A 126 -20.56 -53.84 -21.46
N SER A 127 -20.88 -52.56 -21.37
CA SER A 127 -20.37 -51.52 -22.27
C SER A 127 -19.74 -50.40 -21.44
N GLY A 128 -18.53 -49.97 -21.82
CA GLY A 128 -17.81 -48.86 -21.18
C GLY A 128 -16.85 -49.25 -20.05
N GLY A 129 -16.74 -50.55 -19.71
CA GLY A 129 -15.72 -51.05 -18.77
C GLY A 129 -14.46 -51.54 -19.50
N ALA A 130 -13.28 -51.17 -19.02
CA ALA A 130 -12.03 -51.79 -19.45
C ALA A 130 -11.96 -53.22 -18.91
N VAL A 131 -12.39 -54.21 -19.70
CA VAL A 131 -12.20 -55.62 -19.38
C VAL A 131 -10.86 -56.10 -19.96
N GLY A 132 -9.81 -55.95 -19.17
CA GLY A 132 -8.47 -56.42 -19.48
C GLY A 132 -7.82 -57.06 -18.25
N VAL A 133 -6.95 -58.05 -18.47
CA VAL A 133 -6.22 -58.78 -17.41
C VAL A 133 -5.13 -57.95 -16.71
N THR A 134 -4.95 -56.68 -17.10
CA THR A 134 -3.97 -55.77 -16.52
C THR A 134 -4.65 -54.81 -15.56
N PRO A 135 -4.44 -54.95 -14.23
CA PRO A 135 -4.81 -53.94 -13.25
C PRO A 135 -4.19 -52.60 -13.62
N ILE A 136 -4.99 -51.53 -13.63
CA ILE A 136 -4.49 -50.17 -13.81
C ILE A 136 -3.83 -49.77 -12.47
N PRO A 137 -2.51 -49.56 -12.40
CA PRO A 137 -1.85 -49.17 -11.16
C PRO A 137 -2.24 -47.73 -10.81
N TRP A 138 -2.56 -47.48 -9.54
CA TRP A 138 -2.77 -46.13 -9.02
C TRP A 138 -1.41 -45.45 -8.83
N THR A 139 -1.01 -44.61 -9.77
CA THR A 139 0.02 -43.58 -9.58
C THR A 139 -0.52 -42.25 -10.02
#